data_AF-A0A251RQG3-F1
#
_entry.id   AF-A0A251RQG3-F1
#
_cell.length_a   1.000
_cell.length_b   1.000
_cell.length_c   1.000
_cell.angle_alpha   90.00
_cell.angle_beta   90.00
_cell.angle_gamma   90.00
#
_symmetry.space_group_name_H-M   'P 1'
#
loop_
_entity.id
_entity.type
_entity.pdbx_description
1 polymer ?
#
loop_
_entity_poly.entity_id
_entity_poly.type
_entity_poly.pdbx_seq_one_letter_code
_entity_poly.pdbx_strand_id
1 'polypeptide(L)'
;MTSEQQRKELDDRARRGETVVPGGTGGKSYEAQQHLAEGRSRGGQTRRDQLGTEGYQVIGRKGGLSSGDQGDRNRGKTGEEMDVHKSTG
;
A
#
# COMPACT_ATOMS: atom_id res chain seq x y z
N MET A 1 4.82 17.65 26.10
CA MET A 1 4.88 18.05 24.69
C MET A 1 3.48 18.44 24.27
N THR A 2 3.24 19.69 23.88
CA THR A 2 1.93 20.14 23.43
C THR A 2 1.59 19.49 22.08
N SER A 3 0.31 19.19 21.85
CA SER A 3 -0.20 18.53 20.65
C SER A 3 0.22 19.24 19.34
N GLU A 4 0.42 20.56 19.40
CA GLU A 4 0.91 21.38 18.29
C GLU A 4 2.39 21.13 17.96
N GLN A 5 3.24 20.91 18.96
CA GLN A 5 4.66 20.61 18.74
C GLN A 5 4.82 19.25 18.04
N GLN A 6 4.03 18.25 18.44
CA GLN A 6 4.01 16.95 17.79
C GLN A 6 3.51 17.03 16.35
N ARG A 7 2.44 17.81 16.10
CA ARG A 7 1.95 18.05 14.73
C ARG A 7 3.01 18.70 13.85
N LYS A 8 3.70 19.73 14.37
CA LYS A 8 4.77 20.41 13.65
C LYS A 8 5.93 19.47 13.31
N GLU A 9 6.34 18.61 14.24
CA GLU A 9 7.37 17.61 14.00
C GLU A 9 6.97 16.64 12.88
N LEU A 10 5.72 16.16 12.91
CA LEU A 10 5.19 15.27 11.86
C LEU A 10 5.12 15.97 10.50
N ASP A 11 4.73 17.26 10.47
CA ASP A 11 4.73 18.07 9.24
C ASP A 11 6.15 18.28 8.68
N ASP A 12 7.12 18.55 9.55
CA ASP A 12 8.52 18.74 9.13
C ASP A 12 9.10 17.45 8.53
N ARG A 13 8.79 16.30 9.13
CA ARG A 13 9.15 14.98 8.60
C ARG A 13 8.46 14.68 7.27
N ALA A 14 7.15 14.92 7.18
CA ALA A 14 6.39 14.76 5.93
C ALA A 14 6.94 15.64 4.81
N ARG A 15 7.34 16.88 5.12
CA ARG A 15 7.95 17.81 4.16
C ARG A 15 9.32 17.36 3.65
N ARG A 16 10.08 16.62 4.48
CA ARG A 16 11.33 15.96 4.08
C ARG A 16 11.11 14.71 3.22
N GLY A 17 9.85 14.34 2.97
CA GLY A 17 9.46 13.18 2.17
C GLY A 17 9.27 11.90 2.98
N GLU A 18 9.37 11.96 4.31
CA GLU A 18 9.08 10.81 5.15
C GLU A 18 7.59 10.48 5.13
N THR A 19 7.26 9.18 5.18
CA THR A 19 5.89 8.75 5.44
C THR A 19 5.68 8.68 6.96
N VAL A 20 4.87 9.59 7.49
CA VAL A 20 4.49 9.68 8.91
C VAL A 20 3.10 9.10 9.18
N VAL A 21 2.29 8.86 8.14
CA VAL A 21 1.03 8.11 8.22
C VAL A 21 1.10 6.87 7.32
N PRO A 22 0.95 5.65 7.86
CA PRO A 22 0.94 4.42 7.06
C PRO A 22 -0.12 4.47 5.95
N GLY A 23 0.27 4.11 4.73
CA GLY A 23 -0.60 4.21 3.54
C GLY A 23 -0.80 5.64 3.03
N GLY A 24 -0.23 6.66 3.68
CA GLY A 24 -0.34 8.08 3.35
C GLY A 24 0.80 8.62 2.48
N THR A 25 1.62 7.78 1.86
CA THR A 25 2.82 8.18 1.11
C THR A 25 2.52 9.23 0.02
N GLY A 26 3.38 10.25 -0.08
CA GLY A 26 3.35 11.31 -1.10
C GLY A 26 2.83 12.67 -0.61
N GLY A 27 2.23 12.76 0.57
CA GLY A 27 1.80 14.02 1.18
C GLY A 27 2.94 14.79 1.87
N LYS A 28 2.97 16.12 1.73
CA LYS A 28 4.01 17.01 2.32
C LYS A 28 3.64 17.58 3.70
N SER A 29 2.57 17.08 4.31
CA SER A 29 2.13 17.38 5.67
C SER A 29 1.49 16.14 6.29
N TYR A 30 1.42 16.09 7.61
CA TYR A 30 0.73 15.03 8.35
C TYR A 30 -0.71 14.87 7.86
N GLU A 31 -1.46 15.98 7.76
CA GLU A 31 -2.85 15.99 7.30
C GLU A 31 -2.99 15.50 5.85
N ALA A 32 -2.10 15.92 4.95
CA ALA A 32 -2.13 15.44 3.57
C ALA A 32 -1.93 13.92 3.51
N GLN A 33 -1.03 13.38 4.34
CA GLN A 33 -0.82 11.94 4.41
C GLN A 33 -2.02 11.21 5.04
N GLN A 34 -2.71 11.80 6.02
CA GLN A 34 -3.96 11.25 6.55
C GLN A 34 -5.03 11.14 5.47
N HIS A 35 -5.28 12.21 4.70
CA HIS A 35 -6.27 12.20 3.62
C HIS A 35 -5.91 11.19 2.52
N LEU A 36 -4.63 11.05 2.19
CA LEU A 36 -4.18 10.05 1.22
C LEU A 36 -4.40 8.62 1.72
N ALA A 37 -4.08 8.34 2.99
CA ALA A 37 -4.29 7.03 3.59
C ALA A 37 -5.79 6.68 3.62
N GLU A 38 -6.63 7.63 4.03
CA GLU A 38 -8.08 7.47 4.04
C GLU A 38 -8.65 7.25 2.63
N GLY A 39 -8.22 8.06 1.65
CA GLY A 39 -8.63 7.93 0.25
C GLY A 39 -8.27 6.57 -0.35
N ARG A 40 -7.05 6.07 -0.07
CA ARG A 40 -6.60 4.75 -0.51
C ARG A 40 -7.37 3.61 0.15
N SER A 41 -7.64 3.72 1.46
CA SER A 41 -8.46 2.75 2.18
C SER A 41 -9.86 2.65 1.59
N ARG A 42 -10.52 3.80 1.39
CA ARG A 42 -11.85 3.87 0.77
C ARG A 42 -11.84 3.31 -0.64
N GLY A 43 -10.88 3.71 -1.49
CA GLY A 43 -10.75 3.18 -2.84
C GLY A 43 -10.53 1.67 -2.88
N GLY A 44 -9.74 1.13 -1.96
CA GLY A 44 -9.54 -0.32 -1.80
C GLY A 44 -10.83 -1.05 -1.40
N GLN A 45 -11.61 -0.50 -0.48
CA GLN A 45 -12.91 -1.06 -0.09
C GLN A 45 -13.89 -1.05 -1.27
N THR A 46 -14.02 0.07 -1.99
CA THR A 46 -14.85 0.15 -3.21
C THR A 46 -14.41 -0.89 -4.24
N ARG A 47 -13.10 -1.08 -4.44
CA ARG A 47 -12.58 -2.06 -5.38
C ARG A 47 -12.85 -3.49 -4.92
N ARG A 48 -12.79 -3.76 -3.61
CA ARG A 48 -13.17 -5.06 -3.03
C ARG A 48 -14.64 -5.36 -3.26
N ASP A 49 -15.52 -4.38 -3.05
CA ASP A 49 -16.97 -4.57 -3.22
C ASP A 49 -17.32 -4.85 -4.69
N GLN A 50 -16.62 -4.23 -5.64
CA GLN A 50 -16.78 -4.49 -7.08
C GLN A 50 -16.31 -5.89 -7.51
N LEU A 51 -15.24 -6.42 -6.91
CA LEU A 51 -14.60 -7.68 -7.32
C LEU A 51 -15.00 -8.88 -6.47
N GLY A 52 -15.65 -8.64 -5.33
CA GLY A 52 -15.75 -9.62 -4.27
C GLY A 52 -14.41 -9.88 -3.56
N THR A 53 -14.49 -10.56 -2.42
CA THR A 53 -13.33 -10.83 -1.55
C THR A 53 -12.23 -11.62 -2.26
N GLU A 54 -12.58 -12.68 -2.99
CA GLU A 54 -11.61 -13.55 -3.68
C GLU A 54 -10.89 -12.82 -4.81
N GLY A 55 -11.64 -12.11 -5.66
CA GLY A 55 -11.08 -11.30 -6.74
C GLY A 55 -10.12 -10.23 -6.22
N TYR A 56 -10.48 -9.57 -5.11
CA TYR A 56 -9.62 -8.58 -4.46
C TYR A 56 -8.31 -9.19 -3.91
N GLN A 57 -8.37 -10.37 -3.29
CA GLN A 57 -7.19 -11.05 -2.74
C GLN A 57 -6.19 -11.46 -3.83
N VAL A 58 -6.67 -11.91 -4.99
CA VAL A 58 -5.81 -12.30 -6.12
C VAL A 58 -5.02 -11.10 -6.64
N ILE A 59 -5.70 -9.98 -6.90
CA ILE A 59 -5.03 -8.78 -7.42
C ILE A 59 -4.14 -8.10 -6.35
N GLY A 60 -4.52 -8.14 -5.08
CA GLY A 60 -3.73 -7.58 -3.98
C GLY A 60 -2.42 -8.33 -3.78
N ARG A 61 -2.44 -9.67 -3.82
CA ARG A 61 -1.24 -10.51 -3.80
C ARG A 61 -0.31 -10.19 -4.98
N LYS A 62 -0.87 -10.12 -6.19
CA LYS A 62 -0.11 -9.79 -7.41
C LYS A 62 0.57 -8.41 -7.31
N GLY A 63 -0.17 -7.38 -6.87
CA GLY A 63 0.37 -6.03 -6.72
C GLY A 63 1.46 -5.90 -5.64
N GLY A 64 1.33 -6.64 -4.53
CA GLY A 64 2.36 -6.69 -3.48
C GLY A 64 3.67 -7.33 -3.95
N LEU A 65 3.57 -8.37 -4.79
CA LEU A 65 4.74 -9.01 -5.41
C LEU A 65 5.45 -8.09 -6.40
N SER A 66 4.71 -7.32 -7.21
CA SER A 66 5.30 -6.38 -8.17
C SER A 66 5.96 -5.16 -7.51
N SER A 67 5.55 -4.79 -6.29
CA SER A 67 6.13 -3.65 -5.56
C SER A 67 7.31 -4.03 -4.65
N GLY A 68 7.53 -5.34 -4.41
CA GLY A 68 8.55 -5.85 -3.51
C GLY A 68 9.94 -6.04 -4.12
N ASP A 69 10.10 -5.89 -5.44
CA ASP A 69 11.34 -6.30 -6.14
C ASP A 69 12.47 -5.25 -6.11
N GLN A 70 12.29 -4.12 -5.42
CA GLN A 70 13.36 -3.12 -5.25
C GLN A 70 13.86 -2.96 -3.80
N GLY A 71 13.37 -3.77 -2.85
CA GLY A 71 13.67 -3.55 -1.44
C GLY A 71 13.79 -4.84 -0.64
N ASP A 72 14.99 -5.41 -0.70
CA ASP A 72 15.54 -6.35 0.28
C ASP A 72 15.16 -7.84 0.11
N ARG A 73 16.23 -8.63 0.03
CA ARG A 73 16.21 -10.07 -0.18
C ARG A 73 15.76 -10.71 1.13
N ASN A 74 15.02 -11.81 1.03
CA ASN A 74 14.68 -12.73 2.12
C ASN A 74 13.32 -12.48 2.82
N ARG A 75 12.21 -12.64 2.10
CA ARG A 75 10.93 -13.02 2.72
C ARG A 75 10.29 -14.19 1.97
N GLY A 76 10.63 -15.40 2.45
CA GLY A 76 9.76 -16.57 2.52
C GLY A 76 9.05 -17.01 1.23
N LYS A 77 9.61 -18.04 0.60
CA LYS A 77 8.93 -18.87 -0.39
C LYS A 77 7.68 -19.52 0.21
N THR A 78 6.52 -19.33 -0.43
CA THR A 78 5.39 -20.27 -0.53
C THR A 78 4.61 -19.85 -1.79
N GLY A 79 4.71 -20.57 -2.91
CA GLY A 79 3.67 -21.50 -3.39
C GLY A 79 2.49 -20.71 -3.95
N GLU A 80 2.21 -20.63 -5.24
CA GLU A 80 1.99 -21.76 -6.17
C GLU A 80 2.39 -21.37 -7.61
N GLU A 81 2.91 -22.37 -8.29
CA GLU A 81 3.30 -22.44 -9.69
C GLU A 81 2.08 -22.15 -10.59
N MET A 82 2.07 -21.03 -11.31
CA MET A 82 1.15 -20.85 -12.42
C MET A 82 1.65 -21.74 -13.57
N ASP A 83 1.21 -22.99 -13.57
CA ASP A 83 1.38 -23.90 -14.70
C ASP A 83 0.50 -23.40 -15.86
N VAL A 84 1.08 -22.55 -16.72
CA VAL A 84 0.50 -22.22 -18.02
C VAL A 84 0.83 -23.38 -18.97
N HIS A 85 0.13 -24.51 -18.78
CA HIS A 85 0.19 -25.60 -19.74
C HIS A 85 -0.76 -25.35 -20.91
N LYS A 86 -0.17 -24.70 -21.92
CA LYS A 86 -0.25 -25.00 -23.36
C LYS A 86 -1.56 -25.56 -23.91
N SER A 87 -2.17 -24.75 -24.78
CA SER A 87 -2.63 -25.11 -26.14
C SER A 87 -2.91 -26.60 -26.39
N THR A 88 -4.18 -26.94 -26.54
CA THR A 88 -4.62 -28.05 -27.39
C THR A 88 -5.42 -27.47 -28.55
N GLY A 89 -5.09 -27.98 -29.75
CA GLY A 89 -5.49 -27.46 -31.06
C GLY A 89 -6.91 -27.82 -31.49
#